data_AF-N2JMT9-F1
#
_entry.id   AF-N2JMT9-F1
#
_cell.length_a   1.000
_cell.length_b   1.000
_cell.length_c   1.000
_cell.angle_alpha   90.00
_cell.angle_beta   90.00
_cell.angle_gamma   90.00
#
_symmetry.space_group_name_H-M   'P 1'
#
loop_
_entity.id
_entity.type
_entity.pdbx_description
1 polymer ?
#
loop_
_entity_poly.entity_id
_entity_poly.type
_entity_poly.pdbx_seq_one_letter_code
_entity_poly.pdbx_strand_id
1 'polypeptide(L)' 'MEQKRKPVLDKHGKLENFTIRIAGERFRCDCRCNVFNKPDDRDLNLYQCNSCRTEYQTE' A
#
# COMPACT_ATOMS: atom_id res chain seq x y z
N MET A 1 15.97 17.86 8.34
CA MET A 1 15.55 17.57 6.95
C MET A 1 14.52 16.47 7.02
N GLU A 2 13.26 16.75 6.67
CA GLU A 2 12.22 15.75 6.65
C GLU A 2 12.54 14.74 5.54
N GLN A 3 12.89 13.50 5.91
CA GLN A 3 13.19 12.47 4.92
C GLN A 3 11.87 12.08 4.24
N LYS A 4 11.73 12.42 2.95
CA LYS A 4 10.56 12.03 2.15
C LYS A 4 10.43 10.50 2.12
N ARG A 5 9.23 10.00 2.40
CA ARG A 5 8.88 8.57 2.27
C ARG A 5 9.14 8.11 0.83
N LYS A 6 9.69 6.91 0.66
CA LYS A 6 9.93 6.30 -0.65
C LYS A 6 9.02 5.08 -0.79
N PRO A 7 8.24 4.95 -1.87
CA PRO A 7 7.39 3.80 -2.03
C PRO A 7 8.21 2.54 -2.34
N VAL A 8 7.68 1.38 -1.97
CA VAL A 8 8.24 0.08 -2.36
C VAL A 8 8.09 -0.11 -3.87
N LEU A 9 9.19 -0.52 -4.50
CA LEU A 9 9.26 -0.76 -5.94
C LEU A 9 9.50 -2.24 -6.25
N ASP A 10 9.03 -2.68 -7.40
CA ASP A 10 9.27 -4.01 -7.97
C ASP A 10 10.70 -4.13 -8.53
N LYS A 11 11.06 -5.33 -8.99
CA LYS A 11 12.38 -5.62 -9.60
C LYS A 11 12.68 -4.80 -10.87
N HIS A 12 11.68 -4.13 -11.44
CA HIS A 12 11.80 -3.26 -12.61
C HIS A 12 11.80 -1.77 -12.23
N GLY A 13 11.79 -1.44 -10.94
CA GLY A 13 11.74 -0.07 -10.44
C GLY A 13 10.37 0.60 -10.59
N LYS A 14 9.29 -0.17 -10.78
CA LYS A 14 7.91 0.35 -10.81
C LYS A 14 7.26 0.20 -9.44
N LEU A 15 6.21 0.98 -9.18
CA LEU A 15 5.45 0.88 -7.93
C LEU A 15 4.93 -0.54 -7.73
N GLU A 16 5.32 -1.17 -6.62
CA GLU A 16 4.85 -2.50 -6.26
C GLU A 16 3.39 -2.42 -5.80
N ASN A 17 2.55 -3.29 -6.35
CA ASN A 17 1.10 -3.28 -6.12
C ASN A 17 0.64 -4.57 -5.45
N PHE A 18 -0.22 -4.41 -4.45
CA PHE A 18 -0.69 -5.47 -3.58
C PHE A 18 -2.22 -5.55 -3.61
N THR A 19 -2.76 -6.76 -3.53
CA THR A 19 -4.15 -7.00 -3.12
C THR A 19 -4.13 -7.58 -1.71
N ILE A 20 -4.74 -6.86 -0.77
CA ILE A 20 -4.77 -7.27 0.64
C ILE A 20 -5.86 -8.33 0.84
N ARG A 21 -5.56 -9.36 1.64
CA ARG A 21 -6.54 -10.33 2.13
C ARG A 21 -6.61 -10.30 3.65
N ILE A 22 -7.80 -10.23 4.22
CA ILE A 22 -8.05 -10.25 5.67
C ILE A 22 -8.95 -11.44 5.95
N ALA A 23 -8.52 -12.34 6.84
CA ALA A 23 -9.23 -13.58 7.14
C ALA A 23 -9.58 -14.41 5.88
N GLY A 24 -8.71 -14.38 4.85
CA GLY A 24 -8.91 -15.08 3.58
C GLY A 24 -9.73 -14.31 2.53
N GLU A 25 -10.47 -13.28 2.95
CA GLU A 25 -11.32 -12.47 2.08
C GLU A 25 -10.57 -11.29 1.44
N ARG A 26 -10.96 -10.89 0.23
CA ARG A 26 -10.35 -9.74 -0.45
C ARG A 26 -10.80 -8.45 0.23
N PHE A 27 -9.84 -7.68 0.73
CA PHE A 27 -10.10 -6.35 1.24
C PHE A 27 -10.31 -5.35 0.10
N ARG A 28 -11.27 -4.45 0.28
CA ARG A 28 -11.50 -3.30 -0.61
C ARG A 28 -11.58 -2.05 0.27
N CYS A 29 -10.93 -0.99 -0.20
CA CYS A 29 -11.14 0.33 0.36
C CYS A 29 -12.59 0.77 0.14
N ASP A 30 -13.10 1.69 0.97
CA ASP A 30 -14.42 2.32 0.80
C ASP A 30 -14.63 2.93 -0.58
N CYS A 31 -13.55 3.42 -1.22
CA CYS A 31 -13.58 3.88 -2.63
C CYS A 31 -13.75 2.75 -3.66
N ARG A 32 -13.96 1.51 -3.22
CA ARG A 32 -14.13 0.27 -4.01
C ARG A 32 -12.84 -0.25 -4.68
N CYS A 33 -11.72 0.45 -4.56
CA CYS A 33 -10.42 -0.02 -5.04
C CYS A 33 -9.91 -1.20 -4.20
N ASN A 34 -9.31 -2.18 -4.87
CA ASN A 34 -8.72 -3.38 -4.25
C ASN A 34 -7.21 -3.49 -4.48
N VAL A 35 -6.57 -2.42 -4.95
CA VAL A 35 -5.14 -2.37 -5.25
C VAL A 35 -4.49 -1.31 -4.36
N PHE A 36 -3.40 -1.72 -3.72
CA PHE A 36 -2.69 -0.93 -2.72
C PHE A 36 -1.20 -0.90 -3.05
N ASN A 37 -0.49 0.11 -2.58
CA ASN A 37 0.97 0.15 -2.58
C ASN A 37 1.48 0.31 -1.14
N LYS A 38 2.79 0.17 -0.94
CA LYS A 38 3.44 0.53 0.33
C LYS A 38 4.16 1.86 0.12
N PRO A 39 3.72 2.96 0.76
CA PRO A 39 4.22 4.30 0.46
C PRO A 39 5.57 4.60 1.14
N ASP A 40 6.01 3.78 2.10
CA ASP A 40 7.31 3.88 2.76
C ASP A 40 8.02 2.51 2.76
N ASP A 41 9.21 2.45 2.15
CA ASP A 41 10.08 1.30 2.09
C ASP A 41 10.72 0.95 3.46
N ARG A 42 10.60 1.85 4.44
CA ARG A 42 11.02 1.63 5.83
C ARG A 42 9.88 1.19 6.74
N ASP A 43 8.62 1.38 6.33
CA ASP A 43 7.44 0.93 7.06
C ASP A 43 6.59 0.00 6.19
N LEU A 44 6.96 -1.27 6.22
CA LEU A 44 6.28 -2.31 5.45
C LEU A 44 4.94 -2.73 6.06
N ASN A 45 4.47 -2.12 7.15
CA ASN A 45 3.13 -2.37 7.70
C ASN A 45 2.11 -1.34 7.22
N LEU A 46 2.57 -0.29 6.53
CA LEU A 46 1.73 0.74 5.94
C LEU A 46 1.33 0.37 4.51
N TYR A 47 0.03 0.33 4.27
CA TYR A 47 -0.56 0.18 2.94
C TYR A 47 -1.30 1.46 2.57
N GLN A 48 -1.25 1.85 1.30
CA GLN A 48 -1.97 2.99 0.78
C GLN A 48 -2.82 2.58 -0.41
N CYS A 49 -4.08 3.00 -0.43
CA CYS A 49 -4.98 2.75 -1.56
C CYS A 49 -4.52 3.51 -2.82
N ASN A 50 -4.44 2.83 -3.96
CA ASN A 50 -3.99 3.45 -5.21
C ASN A 50 -4.98 4.48 -5.79
N SER A 51 -6.24 4.47 -5.36
CA SER A 51 -7.27 5.39 -5.89
C SER A 51 -7.44 6.63 -5.01
N CYS A 52 -7.81 6.45 -3.74
CA CYS A 52 -8.11 7.56 -2.83
C CYS A 52 -6.94 7.96 -1.91
N ARG A 53 -5.82 7.22 -1.93
CA ARG A 53 -4.64 7.43 -1.07
C ARG A 53 -4.88 7.28 0.43
N THR A 54 -6.02 6.72 0.85
CA THR A 54 -6.26 6.34 2.25
C THR A 54 -5.22 5.31 2.69
N GLU A 55 -4.65 5.51 3.88
CA GLU A 55 -3.63 4.64 4.48
C GLU A 55 -4.26 3.66 5.48
N TYR A 56 -3.74 2.44 5.51
CA TYR A 56 -4.14 1.34 6.38
C TYR A 56 -2.88 0.76 7.01
N GLN A 57 -2.90 0.57 8.33
CA GLN A 57 -1.80 -0.03 9.08
C GLN A 57 -2.19 -1.44 9.51
N THR A 58 -1.30 -2.41 9.29
CA THR A 58 -1.43 -3.75 9.85
C THR A 58 -0.69 -3.81 11.20
N GLU A 59 -1.34 -4.33 12.24
CA GLU A 59 -0.73 -4.61 13.54
C GLU A 59 0.17 -5.85 13.52
#